data_AF-A0A182FK93-F1
#
_entry.id   AF-A0A182FK93-F1
#
_cell.length_a   1.000
_cell.length_b   1.000
_cell.length_c   1.000
_cell.angle_alpha   90.00
_cell.angle_beta   90.00
_cell.angle_gamma   90.00
#
_symmetry.space_group_name_H-M   'P 1'
#
loop_
_entity.id
_entity.type
_entity.pdbx_description
1 polymer ?
#
loop_
_entity_poly.entity_id
_entity_poly.type
_entity_poly.pdbx_seq_one_letter_code
_entity_poly.pdbx_strand_id
1 'polypeptide(L)'
;MKFFAGAAILVIALASGVSAFAGSSEHYYTYKSFEGNAATLSCLENVKKLACNKSKCEQATEVWVKCFSHTKAYAHFVNVFNRTSFVVAALALVAGIASVTATGRKSELQHYIVEKSFFQAQAECALYQGVADDDLQRYVKTGYPDEEEVRCLLRCVAFNLRFWNQTSGLQKHLIASHFVPYPHDFHNVERTEACLAENLYTCDDDLCTQVYKAFQCYYQHYGALSECPQFVLNYYNEDLQLAYDTHGLLYTSQSALRHLAGGCFPKDEESLCFFRSFNVRGGLYDDHKGWNLERLHFQYNEEVFHPNNALTIACLANQQKLACKRTKCQHAYESFKACFGHSLAHDYQVKVVFAEAAKNILEQPICHCNKAQLCPLHK
;
A
#
# COMPACT_ATOMS: atom_id res chain seq x y z
N MET A 1 8.38 15.38 36.45
CA MET A 1 8.93 14.28 35.62
C MET A 1 7.95 13.14 35.35
N LYS A 2 7.19 12.60 36.32
CA LYS A 2 6.20 11.51 36.03
C LYS A 2 5.00 11.91 35.17
N PHE A 3 4.62 13.19 35.16
CA PHE A 3 3.56 13.74 34.28
C PHE A 3 3.96 13.77 32.79
N PHE A 4 5.26 13.82 32.49
CA PHE A 4 5.78 13.92 31.12
C PHE A 4 5.72 12.59 30.37
N ALA A 5 5.84 11.46 31.08
CA ALA A 5 5.76 10.14 30.47
C ALA A 5 4.31 9.79 30.05
N GLY A 6 3.31 10.09 30.89
CA GLY A 6 1.92 9.72 30.62
C GLY A 6 1.27 10.44 29.43
N ALA A 7 1.54 11.75 29.27
CA ALA A 7 1.00 12.53 28.15
C ALA A 7 1.68 12.19 26.81
N ALA A 8 2.99 11.92 26.83
CA ALA A 8 3.73 11.50 25.64
C ALA A 8 3.29 10.12 25.15
N ILE A 9 3.05 9.17 26.06
CA ILE A 9 2.58 7.81 25.74
C ILE A 9 1.18 7.84 25.10
N LEU A 10 0.27 8.71 25.56
CA LEU A 10 -1.08 8.82 25.00
C LEU A 10 -1.09 9.41 23.58
N VAL A 11 -0.24 10.40 23.31
CA VAL A 11 -0.06 10.98 21.95
C VAL A 11 0.57 9.96 21.00
N ILE A 12 1.52 9.16 21.49
CA ILE A 12 2.17 8.09 20.71
C ILE A 12 1.16 6.95 20.43
N ALA A 13 0.31 6.58 21.38
CA ALA A 13 -0.71 5.55 21.19
C ALA A 13 -1.81 5.95 20.19
N LEU A 14 -2.23 7.22 20.21
CA LEU A 14 -3.21 7.77 19.27
C LEU A 14 -2.64 7.95 17.86
N ALA A 15 -1.35 8.29 17.73
CA ALA A 15 -0.67 8.42 16.44
C ALA A 15 -0.33 7.05 15.79
N SER A 16 -0.18 5.99 16.58
CA SER A 16 0.19 4.64 16.11
C SER A 16 -0.99 3.69 15.91
N GLY A 17 -2.22 4.10 16.27
CA GLY A 17 -3.42 3.28 16.10
C GLY A 17 -3.43 1.98 16.91
N VAL A 18 -2.61 1.87 17.96
CA VAL A 18 -2.50 0.66 18.79
C VAL A 18 -3.69 0.56 19.73
N SER A 19 -4.59 -0.38 19.45
CA SER A 19 -5.56 -0.88 20.43
C SER A 19 -5.05 -2.22 20.95
N ALA A 20 -4.23 -2.22 22.01
CA ALA A 20 -3.89 -3.46 22.71
C ALA A 20 -3.46 -3.15 24.14
N PHE A 21 -4.25 -3.59 25.12
CA PHE A 21 -3.83 -4.60 26.10
C PHE A 21 -5.00 -4.85 27.09
N ALA A 22 -5.73 -5.94 26.86
CA ALA A 22 -6.50 -6.62 27.89
C ALA A 22 -6.21 -8.12 27.73
N GLY A 23 -5.49 -8.70 28.69
CA GLY A 23 -5.31 -10.14 28.81
C GLY A 23 -3.86 -10.62 28.92
N SER A 24 -3.24 -10.48 30.08
CA SER A 24 -2.60 -11.61 30.81
C SER A 24 -2.02 -11.12 32.15
N SER A 25 -2.19 -12.00 33.13
CA SER A 25 -1.95 -11.99 34.57
C SER A 25 -0.77 -11.19 35.17
N GLU A 26 -1.11 -10.54 36.29
CA GLU A 26 -0.33 -10.32 37.53
C GLU A 26 0.94 -9.46 37.48
N HIS A 27 0.79 -8.16 37.73
CA HIS A 27 1.45 -7.47 38.85
C HIS A 27 0.76 -6.11 39.12
N TYR A 28 0.27 -5.93 40.35
CA TYR A 28 -0.40 -4.72 40.83
C TYR A 28 0.55 -3.51 40.86
N TYR A 29 0.27 -2.48 40.05
CA TYR A 29 0.61 -1.09 40.37
C TYR A 29 -0.57 -0.17 40.02
N THR A 30 -1.29 0.27 41.05
CA THR A 30 -2.40 1.20 40.96
C THR A 30 -1.91 2.61 40.59
N TYR A 31 -2.25 3.10 39.39
CA TYR A 31 -2.16 4.53 39.04
C TYR A 31 -3.55 5.14 38.90
N LYS A 32 -3.93 5.89 39.94
CA LYS A 32 -5.19 6.63 40.06
C LYS A 32 -4.94 8.08 39.60
N SER A 33 -4.95 8.39 38.29
CA SER A 33 -4.92 9.80 37.80
C SER A 33 -5.41 10.04 36.37
N PHE A 34 -6.33 9.23 35.83
CA PHE A 34 -7.00 9.51 34.55
C PHE A 34 -8.53 9.53 34.72
N GLU A 35 -9.00 10.17 35.79
CA GLU A 35 -10.39 10.63 35.86
C GLU A 35 -10.42 12.11 35.47
N GLY A 36 -11.05 12.41 34.32
CA GLY A 36 -11.48 13.76 33.99
C GLY A 36 -11.00 14.30 32.64
N ASN A 37 -11.67 13.91 31.55
CA ASN A 37 -12.58 14.84 30.87
C ASN A 37 -13.43 14.07 29.84
N ALA A 38 -14.71 13.85 30.16
CA ALA A 38 -15.67 13.21 29.25
C ALA A 38 -15.74 13.94 27.88
N ALA A 39 -15.40 15.23 27.83
CA ALA A 39 -15.32 16.00 26.59
C ALA A 39 -14.20 15.53 25.64
N THR A 40 -13.06 15.07 26.14
CA THR A 40 -11.94 14.60 25.29
C THR A 40 -12.25 13.23 24.68
N LEU A 41 -12.85 12.33 25.47
CA LEU A 41 -13.34 11.04 24.98
C LEU A 41 -14.47 11.22 23.94
N SER A 42 -15.41 12.12 24.21
CA SER A 42 -16.48 12.46 23.26
C SER A 42 -15.95 13.12 21.97
N CYS A 43 -14.91 13.96 22.06
CA CYS A 43 -14.25 14.54 20.89
C CYS A 43 -13.61 13.47 20.00
N LEU A 44 -12.89 12.51 20.60
CA LEU A 44 -12.26 11.41 19.88
C LEU A 44 -13.29 10.49 19.18
N GLU A 45 -14.45 10.23 19.82
CA GLU A 45 -15.54 9.48 19.19
C GLU A 45 -16.21 10.25 18.04
N ASN A 46 -16.35 11.56 18.15
CA ASN A 46 -16.93 12.39 17.10
C ASN A 46 -16.01 12.54 15.88
N VAL A 47 -14.68 12.59 16.07
CA VAL A 47 -13.73 12.65 14.94
C VAL A 47 -13.64 11.30 14.20
N LYS A 48 -13.80 10.16 14.89
CA LYS A 48 -13.92 8.86 14.23
C LYS A 48 -15.12 8.77 13.27
N LYS A 49 -16.21 9.49 13.54
CA LYS A 49 -17.39 9.56 12.64
C LYS A 49 -17.18 10.45 11.42
N LEU A 50 -16.25 11.41 11.48
CA LEU A 50 -15.89 12.31 10.37
C LEU A 50 -14.80 11.74 9.45
N ALA A 51 -14.19 10.60 9.82
CA ALA A 51 -13.00 10.03 9.19
C ALA A 51 -13.24 9.26 7.88
N CYS A 52 -14.46 9.22 7.33
CA CYS A 52 -14.76 8.42 6.14
C CYS A 52 -14.21 8.95 4.80
N ASN A 53 -13.62 10.16 4.73
CA ASN A 53 -13.22 10.78 3.44
C ASN A 53 -11.86 11.52 3.47
N LYS A 54 -10.96 11.24 4.41
CA LYS A 54 -9.66 11.94 4.52
C LYS A 54 -8.48 10.99 4.62
N SER A 55 -7.30 11.41 4.14
CA SER A 55 -6.06 10.64 4.29
C SER A 55 -5.70 10.44 5.77
N LYS A 56 -4.98 9.35 6.11
CA LYS A 56 -4.58 9.05 7.50
C LYS A 56 -3.73 10.17 8.13
N CYS A 57 -2.98 10.91 7.32
CA CYS A 57 -2.15 12.02 7.77
C CYS A 57 -2.98 13.27 8.11
N GLU A 58 -3.99 13.61 7.31
CA GLU A 58 -4.90 14.73 7.62
C GLU A 58 -5.72 14.47 8.89
N GLN A 59 -6.07 13.20 9.14
CA GLN A 59 -6.79 12.79 10.34
C GLN A 59 -5.98 13.03 11.62
N ALA A 60 -4.67 12.75 11.62
CA ALA A 60 -3.83 12.89 12.81
C ALA A 60 -3.69 14.37 13.25
N THR A 61 -3.47 15.26 12.29
CA THR A 61 -3.25 16.70 12.54
C THR A 61 -4.54 17.39 12.98
N GLU A 62 -5.69 17.06 12.37
CA GLU A 62 -7.00 17.61 12.78
C GLU A 62 -7.43 17.13 14.17
N VAL A 63 -7.23 15.84 14.50
CA VAL A 63 -7.53 15.29 15.83
C VAL A 63 -6.75 16.05 16.91
N TRP A 64 -5.46 16.29 16.65
CA TRP A 64 -4.60 16.96 17.62
C TRP A 64 -5.02 18.41 17.86
N VAL A 65 -5.26 19.18 16.78
CA VAL A 65 -5.67 20.58 16.88
C VAL A 65 -7.07 20.72 17.47
N LYS A 66 -8.05 19.91 17.06
CA LYS A 66 -9.44 20.06 17.51
C LYS A 66 -9.66 19.55 18.94
N CYS A 67 -9.06 18.43 19.32
CA CYS A 67 -9.34 17.83 20.63
C CYS A 67 -8.41 18.31 21.76
N PHE A 68 -7.26 18.93 21.43
CA PHE A 68 -6.26 19.27 22.46
C PHE A 68 -5.87 20.76 22.53
N SER A 69 -6.29 21.64 21.60
CA SER A 69 -5.94 23.07 21.58
C SER A 69 -6.34 23.86 22.84
N HIS A 70 -7.40 23.44 23.53
CA HIS A 70 -7.87 24.10 24.76
C HIS A 70 -7.29 23.48 26.04
N THR A 71 -6.41 22.49 25.93
CA THR A 71 -5.84 21.81 27.11
C THR A 71 -4.61 22.56 27.63
N LYS A 72 -4.39 22.48 28.95
CA LYS A 72 -3.17 23.01 29.58
C LYS A 72 -1.88 22.43 28.97
N ALA A 73 -1.95 21.24 28.35
CA ALA A 73 -0.84 20.63 27.64
C ALA A 73 -0.43 21.42 26.39
N TYR A 74 -1.39 21.89 25.58
CA TYR A 74 -1.12 22.70 24.38
C TYR A 74 -0.51 24.07 24.74
N ALA A 75 -1.08 24.75 25.73
CA ALA A 75 -0.56 26.03 26.22
C ALA A 75 0.86 25.92 26.83
N HIS A 76 1.20 24.77 27.41
CA HIS A 76 2.54 24.52 27.94
C HIS A 76 3.54 24.12 26.84
N PHE A 77 3.10 23.44 25.78
CA PHE A 77 3.94 23.09 24.63
C PHE A 77 4.36 24.33 23.82
N VAL A 78 3.41 25.25 23.59
CA VAL A 78 3.66 26.55 22.95
C VAL A 78 4.60 27.43 23.80
N ASN A 79 4.44 27.43 25.13
CA ASN A 79 5.31 28.18 26.03
C ASN A 79 6.73 27.61 26.14
N VAL A 80 6.92 26.29 26.01
CA VAL A 80 8.24 25.65 26.00
C VAL A 80 9.01 26.00 24.72
N PHE A 81 8.32 26.06 23.58
CA PHE A 81 8.88 26.54 22.31
C PHE A 81 9.33 28.00 22.36
N ASN A 82 8.64 28.85 23.14
CA ASN A 82 8.96 30.27 23.27
C ASN A 82 10.09 30.59 24.26
N ARG A 83 10.52 29.65 25.12
CA ARG A 83 11.43 29.94 26.25
C ARG A 83 12.74 29.14 26.29
N THR A 84 12.98 28.22 25.36
CA THR A 84 14.22 27.43 25.36
C THR A 84 15.03 27.66 24.09
N SER A 85 16.35 27.89 24.27
CA SER A 85 17.28 28.12 23.16
C SER A 85 17.22 26.96 22.17
N PHE A 86 17.06 27.27 20.88
CA PHE A 86 16.78 26.36 19.76
C PHE A 86 17.59 25.05 19.77
N VAL A 87 18.81 25.08 20.32
CA VAL A 87 19.74 23.94 20.38
C VAL A 87 19.24 22.80 21.27
N VAL A 88 18.61 23.09 22.41
CA VAL A 88 18.15 22.05 23.36
C VAL A 88 16.85 21.41 22.86
N ALA A 89 15.97 22.21 22.24
CA ALA A 89 14.77 21.72 21.58
C ALA A 89 15.12 20.84 20.37
N ALA A 90 16.13 21.23 19.57
CA ALA A 90 16.62 20.44 18.45
C ALA A 90 17.24 19.10 18.90
N LEU A 91 18.07 19.08 19.95
CA LEU A 91 18.66 17.83 20.46
C LEU A 91 17.62 16.88 21.06
N ALA A 92 16.59 17.40 21.73
CA ALA A 92 15.48 16.61 22.25
C ALA A 92 14.57 16.06 21.13
N LEU A 93 14.36 16.84 20.05
CA LEU A 93 13.67 16.38 18.84
C LEU A 93 14.46 15.30 18.12
N VAL A 94 15.79 15.46 17.96
CA VAL A 94 16.65 14.45 17.33
C VAL A 94 16.71 13.16 18.17
N ALA A 95 16.81 13.25 19.49
CA ALA A 95 16.75 12.09 20.37
C ALA A 95 15.35 11.43 20.41
N GLY A 96 14.29 12.24 20.28
CA GLY A 96 12.91 11.78 20.12
C GLY A 96 12.68 11.05 18.79
N ILE A 97 13.19 11.59 17.68
CA ILE A 97 13.11 10.97 16.35
C ILE A 97 13.95 9.68 16.32
N ALA A 98 15.12 9.67 16.97
CA ALA A 98 15.95 8.47 17.11
C ALA A 98 15.29 7.36 17.98
N SER A 99 14.38 7.71 18.89
CA SER A 99 13.64 6.74 19.70
C SER A 99 12.30 6.31 19.07
N VAL A 100 11.69 7.16 18.24
CA VAL A 100 10.53 6.81 17.39
C VAL A 100 10.94 5.83 16.27
N THR A 101 12.14 5.97 15.71
CA THR A 101 12.68 5.01 14.72
C THR A 101 12.99 3.64 15.34
N ALA A 102 13.29 3.56 16.64
CA ALA A 102 13.60 2.31 17.33
C ALA A 102 12.36 1.53 17.84
N THR A 103 11.20 2.17 17.98
CA THR A 103 9.97 1.53 18.52
C THR A 103 8.84 1.38 17.50
N GLY A 104 9.07 1.81 16.25
CA GLY A 104 8.17 1.61 15.10
C GLY A 104 8.36 0.29 14.34
N ARG A 105 9.16 -0.67 14.82
CA ARG A 105 9.07 -2.05 14.30
C ARG A 105 7.74 -2.66 14.76
N LYS A 106 6.67 -2.42 13.99
CA LYS A 106 5.87 -3.58 13.60
C LYS A 106 6.90 -4.58 13.10
N SER A 107 6.83 -5.81 13.60
CA SER A 107 7.48 -6.93 12.91
C SER A 107 6.81 -7.00 11.53
N GLU A 108 7.24 -6.13 10.62
CA GLU A 108 6.87 -6.13 9.23
C GLU A 108 7.56 -7.37 8.72
N LEU A 109 6.81 -8.46 8.72
CA LEU A 109 7.21 -9.68 8.04
C LEU A 109 7.75 -9.23 6.69
N GLN A 110 8.97 -9.65 6.35
CA GLN A 110 9.57 -9.30 5.06
C GLN A 110 8.71 -9.95 3.97
N HIS A 111 7.86 -9.12 3.39
CA HIS A 111 6.84 -9.48 2.43
C HIS A 111 7.20 -8.87 1.07
N TYR A 112 6.62 -9.41 0.01
CA TYR A 112 6.72 -8.90 -1.36
C TYR A 112 5.82 -7.66 -1.53
N ILE A 113 5.95 -6.71 -0.61
CA ILE A 113 5.18 -5.47 -0.57
C ILE A 113 6.17 -4.33 -0.73
N VAL A 114 6.04 -3.60 -1.83
CA VAL A 114 6.82 -2.38 -2.05
C VAL A 114 5.87 -1.21 -1.94
N GLU A 115 6.18 -0.27 -1.06
CA GLU A 115 5.53 1.03 -0.99
C GLU A 115 6.58 2.10 -1.25
N LYS A 116 6.28 3.05 -2.13
CA LYS A 116 7.24 4.08 -2.55
C LYS A 116 6.53 5.38 -2.88
N SER A 117 7.04 6.49 -2.37
CA SER A 117 6.59 7.83 -2.77
C SER A 117 7.31 8.28 -4.05
N PHE A 118 6.79 9.32 -4.69
CA PHE A 118 7.46 9.93 -5.84
C PHE A 118 8.88 10.39 -5.50
N PHE A 119 9.04 11.08 -4.37
CA PHE A 119 10.34 11.60 -3.93
C PHE A 119 11.34 10.50 -3.58
N GLN A 120 10.88 9.37 -3.03
CA GLN A 120 11.75 8.20 -2.79
C GLN A 120 12.24 7.59 -4.11
N ALA A 121 11.35 7.38 -5.08
CA ALA A 121 11.73 6.88 -6.40
C ALA A 121 12.65 7.87 -7.14
N GLN A 122 12.39 9.17 -7.02
CA GLN A 122 13.25 10.22 -7.58
C GLN A 122 14.66 10.21 -6.96
N ALA A 123 14.77 10.08 -5.64
CA ALA A 123 16.06 10.00 -4.97
C ALA A 123 16.85 8.76 -5.42
N GLU A 124 16.21 7.59 -5.51
CA GLU A 124 16.86 6.38 -6.04
C GLU A 124 17.32 6.56 -7.50
N CYS A 125 16.48 7.14 -8.35
CA CYS A 125 16.81 7.38 -9.75
C CYS A 125 17.91 8.41 -9.94
N ALA A 126 17.97 9.45 -9.10
CA ALA A 126 19.06 10.41 -9.08
C ALA A 126 20.39 9.71 -8.76
N LEU A 127 20.40 8.79 -7.77
CA LEU A 127 21.57 7.98 -7.45
C LEU A 127 21.99 7.08 -8.62
N TYR A 128 21.04 6.43 -9.30
CA TYR A 128 21.34 5.56 -10.46
C TYR A 128 21.94 6.33 -11.64
N GLN A 129 21.53 7.58 -11.83
CA GLN A 129 21.94 8.41 -12.96
C GLN A 129 23.10 9.36 -12.62
N GLY A 130 23.53 9.42 -11.35
CA GLY A 130 24.60 10.31 -10.90
C GLY A 130 24.20 11.79 -10.87
N VAL A 131 22.92 12.11 -10.69
CA VAL A 131 22.44 13.49 -10.53
C VAL A 131 22.87 14.01 -9.16
N ALA A 132 23.55 15.16 -9.11
CA ALA A 132 23.98 15.77 -7.86
C ALA A 132 22.78 16.26 -7.04
N ASP A 133 22.91 16.25 -5.70
CA ASP A 133 21.83 16.67 -4.80
C ASP A 133 21.38 18.12 -5.06
N ASP A 134 22.32 19.03 -5.36
CA ASP A 134 22.03 20.43 -5.67
C ASP A 134 21.22 20.58 -6.97
N ASP A 135 21.51 19.75 -7.99
CA ASP A 135 20.76 19.74 -9.25
C ASP A 135 19.37 19.12 -9.04
N LEU A 136 19.25 18.08 -8.21
CA LEU A 136 17.96 17.50 -7.87
C LEU A 136 17.06 18.52 -7.16
N GLN A 137 17.62 19.29 -6.22
CA GLN A 137 16.92 20.38 -5.56
C GLN A 137 16.52 21.49 -6.53
N ARG A 138 17.41 21.83 -7.50
CA ARG A 138 17.10 22.76 -8.58
C ARG A 138 15.89 22.28 -9.37
N TYR A 139 15.88 21.02 -9.82
CA TYR A 139 14.78 20.45 -10.60
C TYR A 139 13.44 20.56 -9.89
N VAL A 140 13.38 20.20 -8.61
CA VAL A 140 12.15 20.32 -7.82
C VAL A 140 11.72 21.79 -7.68
N LYS A 141 12.66 22.69 -7.37
CA LYS A 141 12.37 24.12 -7.18
C LYS A 141 11.89 24.81 -8.45
N THR A 142 12.42 24.43 -9.60
CA THR A 142 12.06 25.03 -10.90
C THR A 142 10.95 24.28 -11.62
N GLY A 143 10.29 23.31 -10.97
CA GLY A 143 9.13 22.61 -11.52
C GLY A 143 9.46 21.62 -12.64
N TYR A 144 10.59 20.92 -12.54
CA TYR A 144 11.09 19.94 -13.51
C TYR A 144 11.26 20.57 -14.91
N PRO A 145 12.32 21.38 -15.10
CA PRO A 145 12.52 22.13 -16.33
C PRO A 145 12.72 21.19 -17.53
N ASP A 146 12.50 21.71 -18.73
CA ASP A 146 12.60 20.93 -19.97
C ASP A 146 14.06 20.70 -20.40
N GLU A 147 14.76 19.86 -19.65
CA GLU A 147 16.17 19.50 -19.82
C GLU A 147 16.28 17.98 -20.04
N GLU A 148 17.18 17.52 -20.91
CA GLU A 148 17.33 16.08 -21.24
C GLU A 148 17.54 15.21 -19.99
N GLU A 149 18.39 15.67 -19.08
CA GLU A 149 18.67 15.01 -17.80
C GLU A 149 17.39 14.86 -16.94
N VAL A 150 16.54 15.89 -16.91
CA VAL A 150 15.27 15.87 -16.16
C VAL A 150 14.27 14.93 -16.82
N ARG A 151 14.17 14.94 -18.15
CA ARG A 151 13.30 14.02 -18.90
C ARG A 151 13.68 12.56 -18.60
N CYS A 152 14.97 12.24 -18.63
CA CYS A 152 15.43 10.88 -18.37
C CYS A 152 15.44 10.48 -16.89
N LEU A 153 15.58 11.44 -15.96
CA LEU A 153 15.31 11.21 -14.54
C LEU A 153 13.85 10.78 -14.33
N LEU A 154 12.90 11.52 -14.91
CA LEU A 154 11.47 11.22 -14.82
C LEU A 154 11.11 9.90 -15.50
N ARG A 155 11.78 9.53 -16.60
CA ARG A 155 11.68 8.18 -17.16
C ARG A 155 12.05 7.11 -16.14
N CYS A 156 13.17 7.25 -15.43
CA CYS A 156 13.54 6.28 -14.39
C CYS A 156 12.46 6.21 -13.31
N VAL A 157 11.97 7.36 -12.83
CA VAL A 157 10.91 7.42 -11.80
C VAL A 157 9.65 6.68 -12.26
N ALA A 158 9.26 6.86 -13.53
CA ALA A 158 8.09 6.24 -14.11
C ALA A 158 8.16 4.70 -14.15
N PHE A 159 9.33 4.14 -14.48
CA PHE A 159 9.56 2.70 -14.44
C PHE A 159 9.74 2.16 -13.02
N ASN A 160 10.29 2.96 -12.10
CA ASN A 160 10.46 2.60 -10.70
C ASN A 160 9.09 2.51 -9.98
N LEU A 161 8.19 3.46 -10.26
CA LEU A 161 6.83 3.50 -9.74
C LEU A 161 5.79 2.74 -10.58
N ARG A 162 6.24 2.08 -11.66
CA ARG A 162 5.41 1.28 -12.60
C ARG A 162 4.30 2.02 -13.31
N PHE A 163 4.20 3.35 -13.22
CA PHE A 163 3.21 4.11 -13.97
C PHE A 163 3.53 4.23 -15.47
N TRP A 164 4.66 3.68 -15.92
CA TRP A 164 4.95 3.45 -17.33
C TRP A 164 5.26 1.99 -17.60
N ASN A 165 4.64 1.45 -18.65
CA ASN A 165 4.89 0.11 -19.17
C ASN A 165 5.59 0.21 -20.53
N GLN A 166 6.58 -0.66 -20.80
CA GLN A 166 7.32 -0.63 -22.07
C GLN A 166 6.43 -0.89 -23.29
N THR A 167 5.39 -1.71 -23.13
CA THR A 167 4.52 -2.16 -24.22
C THR A 167 3.22 -1.36 -24.28
N SER A 168 2.60 -1.08 -23.13
CA SER A 168 1.30 -0.39 -23.06
C SER A 168 1.39 1.10 -22.74
N GLY A 169 2.59 1.64 -22.50
CA GLY A 169 2.80 3.05 -22.22
C GLY A 169 2.27 3.50 -20.85
N LEU A 170 1.76 4.73 -20.79
CA LEU A 170 1.29 5.38 -19.58
C LEU A 170 0.14 4.62 -18.90
N GLN A 171 0.32 4.29 -17.63
CA GLN A 171 -0.71 3.69 -16.78
C GLN A 171 -1.37 4.78 -15.92
N LYS A 172 -2.42 5.40 -16.46
CA LYS A 172 -3.07 6.61 -15.90
C LYS A 172 -3.49 6.48 -14.44
N HIS A 173 -4.05 5.34 -14.05
CA HIS A 173 -4.51 5.10 -12.68
C HIS A 173 -3.34 4.99 -11.67
N LEU A 174 -2.14 4.60 -12.13
CA LEU A 174 -0.95 4.49 -11.28
C LEU A 174 -0.28 5.83 -11.07
N ILE A 175 -0.10 6.64 -12.11
CA ILE A 175 0.48 7.98 -11.94
C ILE A 175 -0.45 8.86 -11.09
N ALA A 176 -1.77 8.74 -11.27
CA ALA A 176 -2.76 9.49 -10.50
C ALA A 176 -2.66 9.27 -8.99
N SER A 177 -2.23 8.08 -8.53
CA SER A 177 -2.09 7.78 -7.08
C SER A 177 -0.98 8.58 -6.41
N HIS A 178 -0.02 9.08 -7.19
CA HIS A 178 1.07 9.91 -6.70
C HIS A 178 0.73 11.40 -6.64
N PHE A 179 -0.50 11.79 -6.99
CA PHE A 179 -0.95 13.17 -6.93
C PHE A 179 -2.18 13.32 -6.04
N VAL A 180 -2.24 14.45 -5.33
CA VAL A 180 -3.39 14.88 -4.54
C VAL A 180 -4.05 16.06 -5.25
N PRO A 181 -5.29 15.91 -5.76
CA PRO A 181 -6.06 17.01 -6.32
C PRO A 181 -6.20 18.19 -5.35
N TYR A 182 -6.20 19.41 -5.87
CA TYR A 182 -6.48 20.58 -5.04
C TYR A 182 -7.94 20.55 -4.55
N PRO A 183 -8.21 21.00 -3.31
CA PRO A 183 -9.58 21.09 -2.81
C PRO A 183 -10.46 21.93 -3.74
N HIS A 184 -11.63 21.40 -4.12
CA HIS A 184 -12.61 22.02 -5.02
C HIS A 184 -12.21 22.09 -6.51
N ASP A 185 -11.14 21.42 -6.92
CA ASP A 185 -10.82 21.27 -8.34
C ASP A 185 -11.50 20.02 -8.92
N PHE A 186 -12.69 20.21 -9.48
CA PHE A 186 -13.49 19.12 -10.06
C PHE A 186 -13.19 18.84 -11.54
N HIS A 187 -12.31 19.63 -12.17
CA HIS A 187 -11.99 19.51 -13.60
C HIS A 187 -10.53 19.09 -13.84
N ASN A 188 -9.81 18.69 -12.78
CA ASN A 188 -8.41 18.29 -12.86
C ASN A 188 -8.18 17.11 -13.81
N VAL A 189 -9.04 16.09 -13.76
CA VAL A 189 -8.98 14.91 -14.64
C VAL A 189 -9.20 15.34 -16.09
N GLU A 190 -10.24 16.12 -16.37
CA GLU A 190 -10.55 16.59 -17.73
C GLU A 190 -9.39 17.37 -18.35
N ARG A 191 -8.82 18.34 -17.61
CA ARG A 191 -7.67 19.11 -18.11
C ARG A 191 -6.42 18.27 -18.31
N THR A 192 -6.16 17.33 -17.40
CA THR A 192 -5.02 16.41 -17.52
C THR A 192 -5.18 15.54 -18.77
N GLU A 193 -6.38 15.01 -19.01
CA GLU A 193 -6.70 14.20 -20.19
C GLU A 193 -6.59 14.99 -21.50
N ALA A 194 -7.07 16.23 -21.52
CA ALA A 194 -6.92 17.12 -22.67
C ALA A 194 -5.42 17.36 -22.98
N CYS A 195 -4.62 17.68 -21.96
CA CYS A 195 -3.17 17.85 -22.11
C CYS A 195 -2.49 16.58 -22.66
N LEU A 196 -2.84 15.40 -22.14
CA LEU A 196 -2.29 14.12 -22.62
C LEU A 196 -2.65 13.86 -24.08
N ALA A 197 -3.91 14.12 -24.47
CA ALA A 197 -4.37 13.92 -25.84
C ALA A 197 -3.64 14.83 -26.85
N GLU A 198 -3.30 16.05 -26.43
CA GLU A 198 -2.59 17.02 -27.27
C GLU A 198 -1.07 16.76 -27.35
N ASN A 199 -0.44 16.26 -26.27
CA ASN A 199 1.02 16.29 -26.13
C ASN A 199 1.72 14.92 -26.13
N LEU A 200 1.05 13.83 -25.72
CA LEU A 200 1.74 12.61 -25.32
C LEU A 200 2.42 11.84 -26.46
N TYR A 201 1.76 11.74 -27.63
CA TYR A 201 2.21 10.91 -28.74
C TYR A 201 2.50 11.77 -29.96
N THR A 202 3.69 12.36 -30.02
CA THR A 202 4.21 12.97 -31.25
C THR A 202 5.22 12.03 -31.91
N CYS A 203 5.29 12.03 -33.24
CA CYS A 203 5.96 10.97 -34.01
C CYS A 203 7.47 10.84 -33.76
N ASP A 204 8.10 11.88 -33.21
CA ASP A 204 9.56 11.97 -33.04
C ASP A 204 10.02 11.95 -31.57
N ASP A 205 9.11 11.77 -30.60
CA ASP A 205 9.50 11.80 -29.20
C ASP A 205 10.20 10.50 -28.77
N ASP A 206 11.39 10.63 -28.19
CA ASP A 206 11.98 9.55 -27.42
C ASP A 206 11.18 9.23 -26.14
N LEU A 207 11.48 8.09 -25.53
CA LEU A 207 10.78 7.63 -24.34
C LEU A 207 10.95 8.56 -23.13
N CYS A 208 12.08 9.26 -23.01
CA CYS A 208 12.29 10.24 -21.94
C CYS A 208 11.32 11.43 -22.12
N THR A 209 11.17 11.90 -23.34
CA THR A 209 10.32 13.01 -23.74
C THR A 209 8.84 12.67 -23.59
N GLN A 210 8.42 11.45 -23.99
CA GLN A 210 7.04 10.99 -23.79
C GLN A 210 6.67 10.94 -22.29
N VAL A 211 7.54 10.36 -21.45
CA VAL A 211 7.31 10.32 -20.01
C VAL A 211 7.28 11.73 -19.41
N TYR A 212 8.21 12.59 -19.82
CA TYR A 212 8.25 13.99 -19.38
C TYR A 212 6.94 14.72 -19.68
N LYS A 213 6.44 14.64 -20.91
CA LYS A 213 5.18 15.27 -21.31
C LYS A 213 4.00 14.72 -20.51
N ALA A 214 3.92 13.40 -20.32
CA ALA A 214 2.90 12.80 -19.46
C ALA A 214 2.96 13.35 -18.03
N PHE A 215 4.15 13.34 -17.42
CA PHE A 215 4.36 13.85 -16.08
C PHE A 215 3.97 15.32 -15.96
N GLN A 216 4.38 16.17 -16.92
CA GLN A 216 4.04 17.59 -16.93
C GLN A 216 2.53 17.83 -16.98
N CYS A 217 1.77 17.04 -17.76
CA CYS A 217 0.31 17.14 -17.76
C CYS A 217 -0.28 16.89 -16.36
N TYR A 218 0.19 15.87 -15.63
CA TYR A 218 -0.26 15.61 -14.27
C TYR A 218 0.20 16.70 -13.30
N TYR A 219 1.47 17.10 -13.40
CA TYR A 219 2.08 18.10 -12.52
C TYR A 219 1.44 19.48 -12.64
N GLN A 220 0.99 19.85 -13.84
CA GLN A 220 0.35 21.15 -14.10
C GLN A 220 -1.17 21.14 -13.88
N HIS A 221 -1.84 20.01 -14.12
CA HIS A 221 -3.30 20.00 -14.21
C HIS A 221 -4.01 19.09 -13.21
N TYR A 222 -3.33 18.09 -12.64
CA TYR A 222 -3.97 17.08 -11.79
C TYR A 222 -3.98 17.49 -10.31
N GLY A 223 -2.87 18.00 -9.78
CA GLY A 223 -2.73 18.37 -8.37
C GLY A 223 -1.27 18.43 -7.90
N ALA A 224 -1.06 18.36 -6.57
CA ALA A 224 0.27 18.36 -5.98
C ALA A 224 0.82 16.93 -5.82
N LEU A 225 2.13 16.75 -5.91
CA LEU A 225 2.77 15.46 -5.63
C LEU A 225 2.53 15.03 -4.18
N SER A 226 2.17 13.77 -4.00
CA SER A 226 1.96 13.15 -2.69
C SER A 226 3.30 12.76 -2.06
N GLU A 227 3.52 13.17 -0.82
CA GLU A 227 4.63 12.68 0.00
C GLU A 227 4.39 11.24 0.51
N CYS A 228 3.13 10.77 0.47
CA CYS A 228 2.76 9.47 0.99
C CYS A 228 3.21 8.35 0.04
N PRO A 229 3.94 7.33 0.54
CA PRO A 229 4.23 6.14 -0.25
C PRO A 229 2.96 5.48 -0.78
N GLN A 230 2.99 5.10 -2.06
CA GLN A 230 1.93 4.34 -2.71
C GLN A 230 2.38 2.90 -2.91
N PHE A 231 1.42 1.98 -2.96
CA PHE A 231 1.69 0.59 -3.32
C PHE A 231 2.26 0.52 -4.74
N VAL A 232 3.42 -0.10 -4.89
CA VAL A 232 4.05 -0.37 -6.18
C VAL A 232 3.63 -1.79 -6.58
N LEU A 233 2.91 -1.91 -7.68
CA LEU A 233 2.43 -3.21 -8.16
C LEU A 233 3.58 -4.14 -8.53
N ASN A 234 3.32 -5.43 -8.44
CA ASN A 234 4.21 -6.47 -8.93
C ASN A 234 4.03 -6.66 -10.43
N TYR A 235 5.13 -6.81 -11.16
CA TYR A 235 5.10 -7.40 -12.49
C TYR A 235 5.00 -8.93 -12.43
N TYR A 236 4.69 -9.52 -13.58
CA TYR A 236 4.57 -10.96 -13.75
C TYR A 236 5.70 -11.78 -13.10
N ASN A 237 6.96 -11.40 -13.31
CA ASN A 237 8.11 -12.11 -12.76
C ASN A 237 8.21 -12.00 -11.22
N GLU A 238 7.77 -10.88 -10.65
CA GLU A 238 7.76 -10.67 -9.20
C GLU A 238 6.66 -11.53 -8.56
N ASP A 239 5.47 -11.61 -9.18
CA ASP A 239 4.41 -12.53 -8.76
C ASP A 239 4.83 -13.99 -8.92
N LEU A 240 5.50 -14.34 -10.02
CA LEU A 240 6.00 -15.70 -10.27
C LEU A 240 7.04 -16.11 -9.22
N GLN A 241 7.99 -15.23 -8.90
CA GLN A 241 8.98 -15.47 -7.85
C GLN A 241 8.30 -15.57 -6.47
N LEU A 242 7.34 -14.70 -6.18
CA LEU A 242 6.56 -14.78 -4.94
C LEU A 242 5.83 -16.12 -4.81
N ALA A 243 5.20 -16.62 -5.88
CA ALA A 243 4.55 -17.92 -5.89
C ALA A 243 5.55 -19.07 -5.69
N TYR A 244 6.68 -19.04 -6.40
CA TYR A 244 7.75 -20.02 -6.26
C TYR A 244 8.27 -20.10 -4.81
N ASP A 245 8.60 -18.97 -4.20
CA ASP A 245 9.08 -18.91 -2.82
C ASP A 245 8.01 -19.40 -1.83
N THR A 246 6.74 -19.08 -2.08
CA THR A 246 5.63 -19.48 -1.22
C THR A 246 5.47 -21.01 -1.19
N HIS A 247 5.69 -21.69 -2.32
CA HIS A 247 5.73 -23.15 -2.34
C HIS A 247 6.86 -23.72 -1.48
N GLY A 248 8.06 -23.13 -1.57
CA GLY A 248 9.20 -23.54 -0.75
C GLY A 248 8.97 -23.35 0.75
N LEU A 249 8.29 -22.26 1.14
CA LEU A 249 8.01 -21.94 2.54
C LEU A 249 6.94 -22.83 3.17
N LEU A 250 5.92 -23.22 2.41
CA LEU A 250 4.82 -24.06 2.90
C LEU A 250 5.07 -25.56 2.71
N TYR A 251 6.13 -25.93 1.99
CA TYR A 251 6.40 -27.30 1.54
C TYR A 251 5.19 -27.90 0.80
N THR A 252 4.92 -27.39 -0.40
CA THR A 252 3.82 -27.91 -1.22
C THR A 252 4.14 -29.32 -1.73
N SER A 253 3.23 -30.26 -1.48
CA SER A 253 3.33 -31.65 -1.88
C SER A 253 3.34 -31.81 -3.39
N GLN A 254 3.99 -32.88 -3.87
CA GLN A 254 4.08 -33.17 -5.29
C GLN A 254 2.69 -33.36 -5.93
N SER A 255 1.72 -33.87 -5.17
CA SER A 255 0.33 -34.02 -5.64
C SER A 255 -0.35 -32.65 -5.84
N ALA A 256 -0.23 -31.74 -4.88
CA ALA A 256 -0.79 -30.39 -4.99
C ALA A 256 -0.13 -29.60 -6.13
N LEU A 257 1.20 -29.69 -6.26
CA LEU A 257 1.95 -29.09 -7.37
C LEU A 257 1.45 -29.58 -8.73
N ARG A 258 1.21 -30.89 -8.91
CA ARG A 258 0.69 -31.43 -10.18
C ARG A 258 -0.67 -30.86 -10.55
N HIS A 259 -1.57 -30.72 -9.57
CA HIS A 259 -2.88 -30.12 -9.83
C HIS A 259 -2.80 -28.63 -10.18
N LEU A 260 -2.03 -27.86 -9.39
CA LEU A 260 -1.83 -26.43 -9.63
C LEU A 260 -1.19 -26.18 -11.00
N ALA A 261 -0.18 -26.98 -11.35
CA ALA A 261 0.49 -26.91 -12.64
C ALA A 261 -0.45 -27.13 -13.84
N GLY A 262 -1.50 -27.93 -13.66
CA GLY A 262 -2.57 -28.13 -14.65
C GLY A 262 -3.56 -26.97 -14.77
N GLY A 263 -3.45 -25.94 -13.93
CA GLY A 263 -4.39 -24.81 -13.82
C GLY A 263 -5.66 -25.14 -13.05
N CYS A 264 -5.69 -26.26 -12.33
CA CYS A 264 -6.80 -26.68 -11.49
C CYS A 264 -6.49 -26.37 -10.04
N PHE A 265 -7.13 -25.34 -9.47
CA PHE A 265 -6.94 -25.01 -8.06
C PHE A 265 -7.61 -26.06 -7.15
N PRO A 266 -6.84 -26.86 -6.39
CA PRO A 266 -7.43 -27.87 -5.52
C PRO A 266 -8.16 -27.24 -4.33
N LYS A 267 -9.12 -27.99 -3.76
CA LYS A 267 -9.85 -27.56 -2.55
C LYS A 267 -9.29 -28.16 -1.27
N ASP A 268 -8.14 -28.81 -1.31
CA ASP A 268 -7.45 -29.27 -0.11
C ASP A 268 -6.87 -28.09 0.68
N GLU A 269 -6.72 -28.29 1.99
CA GLU A 269 -6.27 -27.24 2.91
C GLU A 269 -4.89 -26.69 2.53
N GLU A 270 -4.01 -27.55 2.02
CA GLU A 270 -2.66 -27.20 1.60
C GLU A 270 -2.69 -26.14 0.49
N SER A 271 -3.44 -26.40 -0.58
CA SER A 271 -3.62 -25.46 -1.69
C SER A 271 -4.28 -24.17 -1.22
N LEU A 272 -5.35 -24.26 -0.43
CA LEU A 272 -6.01 -23.07 0.13
C LEU A 272 -5.06 -22.21 0.96
N CYS A 273 -4.17 -22.84 1.73
CA CYS A 273 -3.16 -22.12 2.51
C CYS A 273 -2.08 -21.50 1.64
N PHE A 274 -1.70 -22.14 0.53
CA PHE A 274 -0.86 -21.52 -0.48
C PHE A 274 -1.49 -20.24 -1.07
N PHE A 275 -2.74 -20.30 -1.51
CA PHE A 275 -3.46 -19.13 -2.02
C PHE A 275 -3.50 -17.96 -1.03
N ARG A 276 -3.85 -18.27 0.22
CA ARG A 276 -3.86 -17.27 1.29
C ARG A 276 -2.47 -16.68 1.48
N SER A 277 -1.44 -17.52 1.55
CA SER A 277 -0.09 -17.07 1.88
C SER A 277 0.54 -16.24 0.78
N PHE A 278 0.30 -16.59 -0.49
CA PHE A 278 0.65 -15.77 -1.64
C PHE A 278 0.05 -14.36 -1.51
N ASN A 279 -1.26 -14.26 -1.28
CA ASN A 279 -1.95 -12.98 -1.19
C ASN A 279 -1.58 -12.18 0.06
N VAL A 280 -1.26 -12.83 1.18
CA VAL A 280 -0.72 -12.16 2.39
C VAL A 280 0.67 -11.60 2.12
N ARG A 281 1.54 -12.38 1.49
CA ARG A 281 2.92 -11.97 1.18
C ARG A 281 2.98 -10.89 0.10
N GLY A 282 2.06 -10.87 -0.86
CA GLY A 282 1.90 -9.76 -1.79
C GLY A 282 1.14 -8.55 -1.21
N GLY A 283 0.68 -8.65 0.04
CA GLY A 283 -0.05 -7.58 0.73
C GLY A 283 -1.44 -7.28 0.18
N LEU A 284 -2.03 -8.22 -0.57
CA LEU A 284 -3.38 -8.14 -1.12
C LEU A 284 -4.45 -8.64 -0.13
N TYR A 285 -4.05 -9.40 0.89
CA TYR A 285 -4.92 -9.94 1.93
C TYR A 285 -4.30 -9.79 3.32
N ASP A 286 -5.16 -9.58 4.31
CA ASP A 286 -4.82 -9.58 5.74
C ASP A 286 -5.89 -10.36 6.50
N ASP A 287 -5.49 -11.24 7.43
CA ASP A 287 -6.45 -12.07 8.18
C ASP A 287 -7.45 -11.27 9.02
N HIS A 288 -7.07 -10.06 9.45
CA HIS A 288 -7.87 -9.23 10.33
C HIS A 288 -8.73 -8.24 9.53
N LYS A 289 -8.17 -7.66 8.46
CA LYS A 289 -8.84 -6.64 7.63
C LYS A 289 -9.53 -7.21 6.40
N GLY A 290 -9.17 -8.40 5.96
CA GLY A 290 -9.65 -9.03 4.73
C GLY A 290 -8.89 -8.57 3.47
N TRP A 291 -9.59 -8.60 2.34
CA TRP A 291 -9.05 -8.23 1.03
C TRP A 291 -8.79 -6.72 0.93
N ASN A 292 -7.57 -6.35 0.55
CA ASN A 292 -7.20 -4.95 0.33
C ASN A 292 -7.65 -4.51 -1.06
N LEU A 293 -8.87 -3.97 -1.14
CA LEU A 293 -9.49 -3.53 -2.39
C LEU A 293 -8.65 -2.49 -3.15
N GLU A 294 -8.03 -1.55 -2.44
CA GLU A 294 -7.18 -0.53 -3.05
C GLU A 294 -5.98 -1.16 -3.77
N ARG A 295 -5.24 -2.06 -3.09
CA ARG A 295 -4.09 -2.74 -3.71
C ARG A 295 -4.51 -3.72 -4.81
N LEU A 296 -5.63 -4.42 -4.65
CA LEU A 296 -6.17 -5.28 -5.70
C LEU A 296 -6.56 -4.46 -6.95
N HIS A 297 -7.17 -3.30 -6.75
CA HIS A 297 -7.53 -2.40 -7.84
C HIS A 297 -6.28 -1.83 -8.53
N PHE A 298 -5.24 -1.45 -7.77
CA PHE A 298 -3.96 -1.06 -8.36
C PHE A 298 -3.26 -2.20 -9.13
N GLN A 299 -3.26 -3.41 -8.59
CA GLN A 299 -2.56 -4.55 -9.19
C GLN A 299 -3.25 -5.06 -10.47
N TYR A 300 -4.59 -5.09 -10.48
CA TYR A 300 -5.35 -5.75 -11.55
C TYR A 300 -6.20 -4.81 -12.40
N ASN A 301 -6.42 -3.58 -11.93
CA ASN A 301 -7.22 -2.54 -12.60
C ASN A 301 -8.60 -3.04 -13.06
N GLU A 302 -9.29 -3.78 -12.19
CA GLU A 302 -10.67 -4.24 -12.43
C GLU A 302 -11.65 -3.53 -11.48
N GLU A 303 -12.81 -3.15 -12.02
CA GLU A 303 -13.89 -2.47 -11.30
C GLU A 303 -14.43 -3.25 -10.10
N VAL A 304 -14.34 -4.58 -10.15
CA VAL A 304 -14.75 -5.43 -9.02
C VAL A 304 -13.91 -5.18 -7.77
N PHE A 305 -12.69 -4.69 -7.93
CA PHE A 305 -11.80 -4.34 -6.82
C PHE A 305 -11.89 -2.87 -6.41
N HIS A 306 -12.62 -2.03 -7.15
CA HIS A 306 -12.69 -0.61 -6.83
C HIS A 306 -13.23 -0.42 -5.40
N PRO A 307 -12.57 0.38 -4.52
CA PRO A 307 -12.95 0.50 -3.11
C PRO A 307 -14.39 0.97 -2.85
N ASN A 308 -14.99 1.67 -3.82
CA ASN A 308 -16.36 2.16 -3.75
C ASN A 308 -17.40 1.21 -4.40
N ASN A 309 -17.00 0.02 -4.84
CA ASN A 309 -17.93 -0.94 -5.45
C ASN A 309 -18.86 -1.55 -4.38
N ALA A 310 -20.10 -1.06 -4.33
CA ALA A 310 -21.08 -1.45 -3.31
C ALA A 310 -21.40 -2.96 -3.31
N LEU A 311 -21.42 -3.61 -4.48
CA LEU A 311 -21.68 -5.05 -4.59
C LEU A 311 -20.55 -5.87 -3.96
N THR A 312 -19.31 -5.48 -4.25
CA THR A 312 -18.11 -6.09 -3.65
C THR A 312 -18.10 -5.91 -2.13
N ILE A 313 -18.33 -4.69 -1.64
CA ILE A 313 -18.35 -4.40 -0.20
C ILE A 313 -19.42 -5.27 0.50
N ALA A 314 -20.62 -5.35 -0.07
CA ALA A 314 -21.70 -6.17 0.47
C ALA A 314 -21.36 -7.66 0.45
N CYS A 315 -20.73 -8.15 -0.63
CA CYS A 315 -20.28 -9.53 -0.73
C CYS A 315 -19.25 -9.87 0.35
N LEU A 316 -18.21 -9.05 0.50
CA LEU A 316 -17.16 -9.25 1.51
C LEU A 316 -17.73 -9.23 2.93
N ALA A 317 -18.62 -8.29 3.23
CA ALA A 317 -19.30 -8.21 4.52
C ALA A 317 -20.12 -9.48 4.82
N ASN A 318 -20.74 -10.09 3.81
CA ASN A 318 -21.46 -11.35 3.96
C ASN A 318 -20.51 -12.54 4.12
N GLN A 319 -19.41 -12.59 3.39
CA GLN A 319 -18.38 -13.63 3.56
C GLN A 319 -17.75 -13.56 4.96
N GLN A 320 -17.55 -12.37 5.51
CA GLN A 320 -16.96 -12.20 6.85
C GLN A 320 -17.82 -12.85 7.96
N LYS A 321 -19.14 -12.89 7.80
CA LYS A 321 -20.05 -13.60 8.73
C LYS A 321 -19.81 -15.11 8.78
N LEU A 322 -19.19 -15.67 7.74
CA LEU A 322 -18.86 -17.09 7.62
C LEU A 322 -17.45 -17.42 8.13
N ALA A 323 -16.64 -16.41 8.48
CA ALA A 323 -15.23 -16.59 8.83
C ALA A 323 -15.03 -17.55 10.02
N CYS A 324 -15.90 -17.50 11.04
CA CYS A 324 -15.80 -18.37 12.22
C CYS A 324 -16.09 -19.86 11.93
N LYS A 325 -16.66 -20.18 10.76
CA LYS A 325 -16.98 -21.55 10.34
C LYS A 325 -15.93 -22.14 9.40
N ARG A 326 -14.87 -21.41 9.11
CA ARG A 326 -13.85 -21.75 8.12
C ARG A 326 -12.46 -21.66 8.76
N THR A 327 -11.52 -22.44 8.25
CA THR A 327 -10.10 -22.14 8.52
C THR A 327 -9.74 -20.80 7.88
N LYS A 328 -8.62 -20.20 8.31
CA LYS A 328 -8.13 -18.95 7.68
C LYS A 328 -7.91 -19.11 6.17
N CYS A 329 -7.35 -20.26 5.78
CA CYS A 329 -7.05 -20.58 4.39
C CYS A 329 -8.33 -20.75 3.56
N GLN A 330 -9.30 -21.51 4.07
CA GLN A 330 -10.63 -21.62 3.47
C GLN A 330 -11.33 -20.27 3.36
N HIS A 331 -11.30 -19.46 4.41
CA HIS A 331 -11.95 -18.15 4.42
C HIS A 331 -11.36 -17.23 3.36
N ALA A 332 -10.04 -17.14 3.25
CA ALA A 332 -9.37 -16.35 2.22
C ALA A 332 -9.84 -16.77 0.82
N TYR A 333 -9.63 -18.03 0.43
CA TYR A 333 -9.96 -18.48 -0.92
C TYR A 333 -11.46 -18.43 -1.24
N GLU A 334 -12.33 -18.90 -0.34
CA GLU A 334 -13.78 -18.92 -0.58
C GLU A 334 -14.36 -17.50 -0.64
N SER A 335 -13.85 -16.57 0.18
CA SER A 335 -14.29 -15.17 0.08
C SER A 335 -13.82 -14.52 -1.23
N PHE A 336 -12.58 -14.82 -1.68
CA PHE A 336 -12.09 -14.33 -2.96
C PHE A 336 -12.92 -14.88 -4.11
N LYS A 337 -13.13 -16.20 -4.15
CA LYS A 337 -13.90 -16.84 -5.20
C LYS A 337 -15.36 -16.37 -5.22
N ALA A 338 -15.99 -16.19 -4.07
CA ALA A 338 -17.37 -15.73 -3.99
C ALA A 338 -17.56 -14.29 -4.50
N CYS A 339 -16.61 -13.40 -4.21
CA CYS A 339 -16.74 -11.98 -4.55
C CYS A 339 -16.01 -11.59 -5.86
N PHE A 340 -15.02 -12.37 -6.27
CA PHE A 340 -14.09 -12.06 -7.36
C PHE A 340 -13.86 -13.24 -8.31
N GLY A 341 -14.57 -14.37 -8.18
CA GLY A 341 -14.27 -15.58 -8.97
C GLY A 341 -14.44 -15.45 -10.49
N HIS A 342 -15.07 -14.37 -10.96
CA HIS A 342 -15.21 -14.03 -12.38
C HIS A 342 -14.21 -12.98 -12.86
N SER A 343 -13.31 -12.50 -12.00
CA SER A 343 -12.29 -11.51 -12.36
C SER A 343 -11.16 -12.14 -13.17
N LEU A 344 -10.51 -11.31 -13.99
CA LEU A 344 -9.28 -11.70 -14.68
C LEU A 344 -8.15 -11.97 -13.69
N ALA A 345 -8.12 -11.30 -12.54
CA ALA A 345 -7.15 -11.53 -11.49
C ALA A 345 -7.20 -12.96 -10.92
N HIS A 346 -8.41 -13.53 -10.75
CA HIS A 346 -8.53 -14.93 -10.30
C HIS A 346 -7.89 -15.88 -11.31
N ASP A 347 -8.18 -15.67 -12.60
CA ASP A 347 -7.62 -16.48 -13.68
C ASP A 347 -6.11 -16.27 -13.83
N TYR A 348 -5.63 -15.04 -13.71
CA TYR A 348 -4.21 -14.70 -13.70
C TYR A 348 -3.47 -15.42 -12.57
N GLN A 349 -3.93 -15.31 -11.32
CA GLN A 349 -3.29 -15.97 -10.20
C GLN A 349 -3.26 -17.49 -10.37
N VAL A 350 -4.42 -18.11 -10.62
CA VAL A 350 -4.56 -19.57 -10.61
C VAL A 350 -3.99 -20.22 -11.86
N LYS A 351 -4.35 -19.71 -13.05
CA LYS A 351 -4.06 -20.37 -14.33
C LYS A 351 -2.74 -19.92 -14.95
N VAL A 352 -2.20 -18.78 -14.52
CA VAL A 352 -0.93 -18.25 -15.02
C VAL A 352 0.14 -18.39 -13.93
N VAL A 353 0.09 -17.55 -12.90
CA VAL A 353 1.19 -17.44 -11.91
C VAL A 353 1.42 -18.74 -11.14
N PHE A 354 0.38 -19.29 -10.50
CA PHE A 354 0.53 -20.50 -9.68
C PHE A 354 0.80 -21.73 -10.52
N ALA A 355 0.15 -21.82 -11.68
CA ALA A 355 0.39 -22.91 -12.60
C ALA A 355 1.84 -22.91 -13.05
N GLU A 356 2.38 -21.78 -13.50
CA GLU A 356 3.77 -21.66 -13.98
C GLU A 356 4.80 -21.89 -12.87
N ALA A 357 4.59 -21.33 -11.68
CA ALA A 357 5.45 -21.59 -10.53
C ALA A 357 5.52 -23.10 -10.21
N ALA A 358 4.36 -23.77 -10.20
CA ALA A 358 4.31 -25.22 -9.97
C ALA A 358 4.98 -26.02 -11.12
N LYS A 359 4.89 -25.55 -12.38
CA LYS A 359 5.62 -26.19 -13.50
C LYS A 359 7.12 -26.11 -13.31
N ASN A 360 7.60 -24.93 -12.93
CA ASN A 360 9.02 -24.68 -12.72
C ASN A 360 9.58 -25.57 -11.60
N ILE A 361 8.81 -25.81 -10.54
CA ILE A 361 9.22 -26.69 -9.43
C ILE A 361 9.23 -28.17 -9.83
N LEU A 362 8.26 -28.62 -10.63
CA LEU A 362 8.15 -30.02 -11.04
C LEU A 362 9.18 -30.46 -12.07
N GLU A 363 9.79 -29.51 -12.80
CA GLU A 363 10.75 -29.76 -13.89
C GLU A 363 10.28 -30.81 -14.91
N GLN A 364 8.96 -30.94 -15.12
CA GLN A 364 8.33 -31.98 -15.94
C GLN A 364 7.22 -31.41 -16.83
N PRO A 365 6.99 -32.01 -18.02
CA PRO A 365 5.85 -31.64 -18.87
C PRO A 365 4.53 -31.94 -18.16
N ILE A 366 3.59 -30.99 -18.18
CA ILE A 366 2.34 -31.07 -17.40
C ILE A 366 1.11 -31.14 -18.30
N CYS A 367 0.13 -31.93 -17.86
CA CYS A 367 -1.15 -32.07 -18.53
C CYS A 367 -2.10 -30.91 -18.16
N HIS A 368 -2.70 -30.29 -19.16
CA HIS A 368 -3.75 -29.29 -18.97
C HIS A 368 -5.08 -29.95 -18.57
N CYS A 369 -5.84 -29.30 -17.68
CA CYS A 369 -7.16 -29.80 -17.23
C CYS A 369 -8.26 -29.82 -18.34
N ASN A 370 -7.94 -29.40 -19.55
CA ASN A 370 -8.92 -29.28 -20.64
C ASN A 370 -8.96 -30.54 -21.50
N LYS A 371 -9.32 -31.68 -20.88
CA LYS A 371 -9.98 -32.86 -21.47
C LYS A 371 -9.89 -34.01 -20.48
N ALA A 372 -10.96 -34.78 -20.37
CA ALA A 372 -11.03 -36.05 -19.64
C ALA A 372 -10.16 -37.16 -20.28
N GLN A 373 -8.93 -36.84 -20.69
CA GLN A 373 -7.93 -37.81 -21.09
C GLN A 373 -6.98 -38.01 -19.92
N LEU A 374 -6.91 -39.26 -19.44
CA LEU A 374 -5.98 -39.68 -18.40
C LEU A 374 -4.59 -39.14 -18.69
N CYS A 375 -4.17 -38.18 -17.89
CA CYS A 375 -2.79 -37.72 -17.88
C CYS A 375 -1.89 -38.89 -17.46
N PRO A 376 -0.83 -39.24 -18.22
CA PRO A 376 0.08 -40.33 -17.87
C PRO A 376 0.74 -40.18 -16.49
N LEU A 377 0.80 -38.95 -15.94
CA LEU A 377 1.34 -38.66 -14.61
C LEU A 377 0.43 -39.09 -13.45
N HIS A 378 -0.79 -39.56 -13.73
CA HIS A 378 -1.76 -40.07 -12.75
C HIS A 378 -1.86 -41.61 -12.78
N LYS A 379 -0.89 -42.31 -13.40
CA LYS A 379 -0.79 -43.77 -13.38
C LYS A 379 0.14 -44.28 -12.29
#